data_AF-A0A0F9SCN2-F1
#
_entry.id   AF-A0A0F9SCN2-F1
#
_cell.length_a   1.000
_cell.length_b   1.000
_cell.length_c   1.000
_cell.angle_alpha   90.00
_cell.angle_beta   90.00
_cell.angle_gamma   90.00
#
_symmetry.space_group_name_H-M   'P 1'
#
loop_
_entity.id
_entity.type
_entity.pdbx_description
1 polymer ?
#
loop_
_entity_poly.entity_id
_entity_poly.type
_entity_poly.pdbx_seq_one_letter_code
_entity_poly.pdbx_strand_id
1 'polypeptide(L)' 'MISKIVRITNSGYQFRLTIPREIAIESGLYMAEFVEIKIIEEGILEVKKIELEKARKKGIPADKS' A
#
# COMPACT_ATOMS: atom_id res chain seq x y z
N MET A 1 16.06 -11.99 0.84
CA MET A 1 14.60 -12.27 0.81
C MET A 1 14.09 -12.10 2.23
N ILE A 2 13.51 -10.93 2.52
CA ILE A 2 12.94 -10.62 3.84
C ILE A 2 11.44 -10.96 3.81
N SER A 3 10.97 -11.71 4.80
CA SER A 3 9.54 -11.96 5.01
C SER A 3 9.20 -11.80 6.49
N LYS A 4 8.01 -11.28 6.77
CA LYS A 4 7.48 -11.08 8.13
C LYS A 4 6.00 -11.40 8.14
N ILE A 5 5.58 -12.13 9.18
CA ILE A 5 4.16 -12.35 9.45
C ILE A 5 3.66 -11.13 10.23
N VAL A 6 2.58 -10.52 9.74
CA VAL A 6 1.94 -9.36 10.36
C VAL A 6 0.45 -9.61 10.54
N ARG A 7 -0.15 -8.93 11.51
CA ARG A 7 -1.59 -9.02 11.77
C ARG A 7 -2.33 -7.95 10.98
N ILE A 8 -3.37 -8.34 10.26
CA ILE A 8 -4.35 -7.40 9.70
C ILE A 8 -5.23 -6.90 10.83
N THR A 9 -5.35 -5.58 10.94
CA THR A 9 -6.23 -4.92 11.92
C THR A 9 -7.44 -4.34 11.20
N ASN A 10 -8.53 -4.11 11.94
CA ASN A 10 -9.75 -3.52 11.39
C ASN A 10 -9.96 -2.12 12.00
N SER A 11 -10.26 -1.15 11.14
CA SER A 11 -10.57 0.23 11.50
C SER A 11 -12.00 0.61 11.06
N GLY A 12 -12.99 -0.23 11.34
CA GLY A 12 -14.41 0.00 11.06
C GLY A 12 -14.74 -0.03 9.57
N TYR A 13 -14.25 0.96 8.83
CA TYR A 13 -14.48 1.17 7.40
C TYR A 13 -13.41 0.57 6.49
N GLN A 14 -12.28 0.11 7.06
CA GLN A 14 -11.18 -0.46 6.28
C GLN A 14 -10.32 -1.42 7.09
N PHE A 15 -9.80 -2.44 6.42
CA PHE A 15 -8.70 -3.25 6.94
C PHE A 15 -7.39 -2.46 6.84
N ARG A 16 -6.54 -2.57 7.85
CA ARG A 16 -5.20 -1.96 7.87
C ARG A 16 -4.14 -3.05 8.02
N LEU A 17 -3.19 -3.02 7.10
CA LEU A 17 -1.95 -3.79 7.15
C LEU A 17 -0.79 -2.81 7.39
N THR A 18 0.06 -3.10 8.37
CA THR A 18 1.29 -2.33 8.58
C THR A 18 2.43 -3.04 7.88
N ILE A 19 3.06 -2.38 6.91
CA ILE A 19 4.27 -2.88 6.26
C ILE A 19 5.46 -2.63 7.20
N PRO A 20 6.19 -3.67 7.64
CA PRO A 20 7.38 -3.49 8.46
C PRO A 20 8.42 -2.60 7.78
N ARG A 21 9.16 -1.82 8.59
CA ARG A 21 10.12 -0.83 8.10
C ARG A 21 11.16 -1.44 7.16
N GLU A 22 11.71 -2.61 7.49
CA GLU A 22 12.72 -3.25 6.65
C GLU A 22 12.18 -3.63 5.26
N ILE A 23 10.94 -4.14 5.18
CA ILE A 23 10.28 -4.51 3.91
C ILE A 23 9.97 -3.27 3.10
N ALA A 24 9.51 -2.20 3.74
CA ALA A 24 9.23 -0.93 3.06
C ALA A 24 10.50 -0.33 2.41
N ILE A 25 11.62 -0.31 3.15
CA ILE A 25 12.90 0.20 2.65
C ILE A 25 13.42 -0.66 1.48
N GLU A 26 13.43 -1.99 1.62
CA GLU A 26 13.88 -2.90 0.55
C GLU A 26 12.99 -2.78 -0.71
N SER A 27 11.69 -2.52 -0.52
CA SER A 27 10.72 -2.32 -1.61
C SER A 27 10.69 -0.88 -2.18
N GLY A 28 11.50 0.04 -1.64
CA GLY A 28 11.54 1.44 -2.07
C GLY A 28 10.25 2.23 -1.79
N LEU A 29 9.49 1.83 -0.76
CA LEU A 29 8.26 2.49 -0.31
C LEU A 29 8.54 3.42 0.86
N TYR A 30 8.20 4.70 0.71
CA TYR A 30 8.44 5.73 1.72
C TYR A 30 7.15 6.39 2.20
N MET A 31 7.25 7.16 3.28
CA MET A 31 6.11 7.88 3.84
C MET A 31 5.50 8.85 2.81
N ALA A 32 4.17 9.00 2.87
CA ALA A 32 3.37 9.86 1.99
C ALA A 32 3.38 9.49 0.49
N GLU A 33 3.89 8.31 0.13
CA GLU A 33 3.81 7.79 -1.24
C GLU A 33 2.45 7.12 -1.51
N PHE A 34 1.95 7.29 -2.73
CA PHE A 34 0.76 6.59 -3.18
C PHE A 34 1.14 5.20 -3.69
N VAL A 35 0.37 4.20 -3.29
CA VAL A 35 0.51 2.82 -3.75
C VAL A 35 -0.79 2.33 -4.37
N GLU A 36 -0.67 1.54 -5.42
CA GLU A 36 -1.76 0.75 -5.99
C GLU A 36 -1.68 -0.66 -5.43
N ILE A 37 -2.80 -1.16 -4.90
CA ILE A 37 -2.94 -2.53 -4.43
C ILE A 37 -3.81 -3.29 -5.43
N LYS A 38 -3.33 -4.42 -5.93
CA LYS A 38 -4.07 -5.31 -6.85
C LYS A 38 -4.15 -6.71 -6.28
N ILE A 39 -5.30 -7.35 -6.47
CA ILE A 39 -5.45 -8.79 -6.25
C ILE A 39 -4.92 -9.48 -7.50
N ILE A 40 -3.89 -10.31 -7.35
CA ILE A 40 -3.35 -11.11 -8.46
C ILE A 40 -3.87 -12.55 -8.43
N GLU A 41 -4.10 -13.08 -7.23
CA GLU A 41 -4.76 -14.36 -6.99
C GLU A 41 -5.40 -14.35 -5.59
N GLU A 42 -6.17 -15.39 -5.25
CA GLU A 42 -6.82 -15.49 -3.95
C GLU A 42 -5.80 -15.43 -2.80
N GLY A 43 -5.93 -14.42 -1.94
CA GLY A 43 -5.02 -14.22 -0.80
C GLY A 43 -3.68 -13.56 -1.14
N ILE A 44 -3.37 -13.28 -2.41
CA ILE A 44 -2.14 -12.58 -2.81
C ILE A 44 -2.43 -11.19 -3.38
N LEU A 45 -1.83 -10.20 -2.73
CA LEU A 45 -1.89 -8.80 -3.13
C LEU A 45 -0.53 -8.34 -3.65
N GLU A 46 -0.56 -7.64 -4.78
CA GLU A 46 0.59 -6.90 -5.30
C GLU A 46 0.46 -5.43 -4.91
N VAL A 47 1.50 -4.86 -4.29
CA VAL A 47 1.57 -3.44 -3.92
C VAL A 47 2.62 -2.77 -4.80
N LYS A 48 2.21 -1.77 -5.60
CA LYS A 48 3.09 -1.03 -6.51
C LYS A 48 3.07 0.45 -6.20
N LYS A 49 4.23 1.09 -6.15
CA LYS A 49 4.35 2.54 -6.09
C LYS A 49 3.74 3.18 -7.34
N ILE A 50 2.98 4.25 -7.15
CA ILE A 50 2.42 5.04 -8.26
C ILE A 50 2.81 6.50 -8.15
N GLU A 51 3.03 7.13 -9.30
CA GLU A 51 3.22 8.57 -9.38
C GLU A 51 1.88 9.29 -9.16
N LEU A 52 1.94 10.44 -8.48
CA LEU A 52 0.78 11.23 -8.06
C LEU A 52 -0.08 11.66 -9.26
N GLU A 53 0.52 11.93 -10.42
CA GLU A 53 -0.21 12.23 -11.66
C GLU A 53 -1.02 11.04 -12.19
N LYS A 54 -0.49 9.81 -12.10
CA LYS A 54 -1.21 8.58 -12.47
C LYS A 54 -2.28 8.25 -11.45
N ALA A 55 -2.02 8.52 -10.16
CA ALA A 55 -2.98 8.39 -9.07
C ALA A 55 -4.22 9.28 -9.30
N ARG A 56 -4.01 10.55 -9.68
CA ARG A 56 -5.08 11.51 -10.00
C ARG A 56 -5.95 11.06 -11.17
N LYS A 57 -5.34 10.53 -12.24
CA LYS A 57 -6.10 9.99 -13.39
C LYS A 57 -6.97 8.77 -13.03
N LYS A 58 -6.63 8.05 -11.96
CA LYS A 58 -7.39 6.90 -11.44
C LYS A 58 -8.46 7.29 -10.40
N GLY A 59 -8.69 8.59 -10.18
CA GLY A 59 -9.80 9.05 -9.34
C GLY A 59 -9.53 9.02 -7.84
N ILE A 60 -8.26 8.96 -7.40
CA ILE A 60 -7.95 9.19 -5.98
C ILE A 60 -8.27 10.66 -5.68
N PRO A 61 -9.21 10.95 -4.77
CA PRO A 61 -9.49 12.32 -4.38
C PRO A 61 -8.21 12.90 -3.78
N ALA A 62 -7.82 14.08 -4.26
CA ALA A 62 -6.80 14.86 -3.58
C ALA A 62 -7.35 15.17 -2.19
N ASP A 63 -6.90 14.45 -1.17
CA ASP A 63 -7.09 14.84 0.21
C ASP A 63 -6.54 16.26 0.33
N LYS A 64 -7.44 17.23 0.50
CA LYS A 64 -7.09 18.63 0.72
C LYS A 64 -6.52 18.70 2.13
N SER A 65 -5.19 18.56 2.24
CA SER A 65 -4.46 19.10 3.38
C SER A 65 -4.54 20.62 3.38
#